data_AF-A0A225MB45-F1
#
_entry.id   AF-A0A225MB45-F1
#
_cell.length_a   1.000
_cell.length_b   1.000
_cell.length_c   1.000
_cell.angle_alpha   90.00
_cell.angle_beta   90.00
_cell.angle_gamma   90.00
#
_symmetry.space_group_name_H-M   'P 1'
#
loop_
_entity.id
_entity.type
_entity.pdbx_description
1 polymer ?
#
loop_
_entity_poly.entity_id
_entity_poly.type
_entity_poly.pdbx_seq_one_letter_code
_entity_poly.pdbx_strand_id
1 'polypeptide(L)'
;MLALLHAAALPPRHAVTGAIGVAASLVLPDTVSSAFRGDAAFSRGVVSVLHPAGRIGISIELCSRGGRPGVARAGVVRTARKIMQGTVCVPAACPASRSGSGGR
;
A
#
# COMPACT_ATOMS: atom_id res chain seq x y z
N MET A 1 -23.33 -7.21 -21.17
CA MET A 1 -22.99 -8.48 -20.48
C MET A 1 -22.73 -8.19 -19.02
N LEU A 2 -23.82 -8.10 -18.26
CA LEU A 2 -23.82 -7.86 -16.82
C LEU A 2 -23.79 -9.20 -16.08
N ALA A 3 -23.10 -9.22 -14.94
CA ALA A 3 -23.18 -10.17 -13.82
C ALA A 3 -22.63 -11.58 -14.02
N LEU A 4 -21.44 -11.83 -13.44
CA LEU A 4 -21.18 -12.92 -12.49
C LEU A 4 -19.73 -12.83 -11.99
N LEU A 5 -19.50 -12.07 -10.92
CA LEU A 5 -18.35 -12.28 -10.04
C LEU A 5 -18.88 -12.35 -8.61
N HIS A 6 -19.00 -13.59 -8.12
CA HIS A 6 -19.29 -13.89 -6.73
C HIS A 6 -18.23 -13.23 -5.84
N ALA A 7 -18.63 -12.19 -5.11
CA ALA A 7 -18.03 -11.68 -3.87
C ALA A 7 -16.50 -11.90 -3.69
N ALA A 8 -15.69 -11.37 -4.59
CA ALA A 8 -14.42 -10.79 -4.14
C ALA A 8 -14.80 -9.48 -3.47
N ALA A 9 -14.94 -9.48 -2.14
CA ALA A 9 -15.26 -8.26 -1.40
C ALA A 9 -14.14 -7.24 -1.63
N LEU A 10 -14.29 -6.39 -2.64
CA LEU A 10 -13.35 -5.31 -2.91
C LEU A 10 -13.36 -4.42 -1.66
N PRO A 11 -12.20 -4.17 -1.03
CA PRO A 11 -12.19 -3.38 0.17
C PRO A 11 -12.76 -1.99 -0.16
N PRO A 12 -13.59 -1.40 0.73
CA PRO A 12 -14.23 -0.11 0.46
C PRO A 12 -13.20 1.01 0.22
N ARG A 13 -11.96 0.81 0.68
CA ARG A 13 -10.80 1.67 0.50
C ARG A 13 -9.59 0.82 0.17
N HIS A 14 -8.64 1.38 -0.59
CA HIS A 14 -7.41 0.66 -0.89
C HIS A 14 -6.55 0.44 0.37
N ALA A 15 -5.96 -0.76 0.51
CA ALA A 15 -4.86 -0.98 1.44
C ALA A 15 -3.66 -0.10 1.04
N VAL A 16 -3.02 0.54 2.02
CA VAL A 16 -1.91 1.49 1.76
C VAL A 16 -0.74 0.82 1.05
N THR A 17 -0.33 -0.36 1.53
CA THR A 17 0.76 -1.14 0.94
C THR A 17 0.45 -1.53 -0.50
N GLY A 18 -0.80 -1.95 -0.77
CA GLY A 18 -1.26 -2.25 -2.12
C GLY A 18 -1.26 -1.03 -3.04
N ALA A 19 -1.72 0.14 -2.55
CA ALA A 19 -1.71 1.38 -3.32
C ALA A 19 -0.28 1.83 -3.67
N ILE A 20 0.67 1.69 -2.75
CA ILE A 20 2.09 1.96 -3.01
C ILE A 20 2.62 1.01 -4.09
N GLY A 21 2.30 -0.28 -4.03
CA GLY A 21 2.73 -1.26 -5.03
C GLY A 21 2.19 -0.96 -6.43
N VAL A 22 0.90 -0.63 -6.54
CA VAL A 22 0.26 -0.25 -7.82
C VAL A 22 0.89 1.04 -8.38
N ALA A 23 1.09 2.04 -7.53
CA ALA A 23 1.71 3.30 -7.94
C ALA A 23 3.18 3.10 -8.37
N ALA A 24 3.94 2.26 -7.66
CA ALA A 24 5.30 1.89 -8.03
C ALA A 24 5.35 1.12 -9.35
N SER A 25 4.42 0.18 -9.57
CA SER A 25 4.27 -0.54 -10.83
C SER A 25 4.09 0.43 -11.99
N LEU A 26 3.22 1.44 -11.86
CA LEU A 26 3.00 2.43 -12.92
C LEU A 26 4.27 3.20 -13.32
N VAL A 27 5.11 3.59 -12.35
CA VAL A 27 6.26 4.48 -12.59
C VAL A 27 7.57 3.77 -12.91
N LEU A 28 7.72 2.51 -12.51
CA LEU A 28 8.86 1.69 -12.91
C LEU A 28 8.66 1.20 -14.35
N PRO A 29 9.73 1.08 -15.15
CA PRO A 29 9.63 0.48 -16.48
C PRO A 29 9.39 -1.03 -16.40
N ASP A 30 9.00 -1.60 -17.54
CA ASP A 30 8.86 -3.04 -17.76
C ASP A 30 7.88 -3.75 -16.81
N THR A 31 6.92 -3.01 -16.27
CA THR A 31 5.80 -3.59 -15.52
C THR A 31 4.57 -3.64 -16.41
N VAL A 32 3.56 -4.42 -16.01
CA VAL A 32 2.26 -4.44 -16.70
C VAL A 32 1.62 -3.05 -16.69
N SER A 33 1.84 -2.26 -15.64
CA SER A 33 1.22 -0.95 -15.49
C SER A 33 1.97 0.16 -16.23
N SER A 34 3.26 -0.02 -16.53
CA SER A 34 4.09 1.02 -17.13
C SER A 34 3.62 1.44 -18.52
N ALA A 35 2.99 0.51 -19.26
CA ALA A 35 2.38 0.76 -20.56
C ALA A 35 1.26 1.83 -20.53
N PHE A 36 0.68 2.10 -19.37
CA PHE A 36 -0.43 3.05 -19.22
C PHE A 36 0.01 4.45 -18.72
N ARG A 37 1.30 4.67 -18.42
CA ARG A 37 1.80 5.94 -17.85
C ARG A 37 1.89 7.08 -18.87
N GLY A 38 1.92 6.76 -20.17
CA GLY A 38 2.27 7.70 -21.23
C GLY A 38 3.78 8.00 -21.28
N ASP A 39 4.20 8.80 -22.26
CA ASP A 39 5.62 8.97 -22.62
C ASP A 39 6.43 9.88 -21.67
N ALA A 40 5.79 10.44 -20.63
CA ALA A 40 6.47 11.31 -19.69
C ALA A 40 7.46 10.53 -18.81
N ALA A 41 8.71 10.98 -18.79
CA ALA A 41 9.71 10.52 -17.84
C ALA A 41 9.26 10.89 -16.41
N PHE A 42 9.25 9.90 -15.51
CA PHE A 42 8.89 10.09 -14.11
C PHE A 42 10.13 9.93 -13.25
N SER A 43 10.50 10.96 -12.49
CA SER A 43 11.58 10.92 -11.49
C SER A 43 11.05 11.07 -10.07
N ARG A 44 10.11 11.97 -9.87
CA ARG A 44 9.46 12.23 -8.58
C ARG A 44 8.09 12.86 -8.78
N GLY A 45 7.13 12.52 -7.92
CA GLY A 45 5.79 13.13 -7.97
C GLY A 45 4.78 12.45 -7.08
N VAL A 46 3.50 12.77 -7.29
CA VAL A 46 2.37 12.10 -6.64
C VAL A 46 1.58 11.33 -7.67
N VAL A 47 1.44 10.03 -7.46
CA VAL A 47 0.59 9.14 -8.27
C VAL A 47 -0.75 8.98 -7.56
N SER A 48 -1.84 9.21 -8.27
CA SER A 48 -3.19 9.02 -7.73
C SER A 48 -3.69 7.60 -8.01
N VAL A 49 -4.08 6.89 -6.95
CA VAL A 49 -4.69 5.55 -7.05
C VAL A 49 -6.18 5.69 -6.75
N LEU A 50 -7.02 5.32 -7.72
CA LEU A 50 -8.48 5.32 -7.58
C LEU A 50 -8.95 4.11 -6.76
N HIS A 51 -9.95 4.32 -5.90
CA HIS A 51 -10.64 3.27 -5.16
C HIS A 51 -12.15 3.60 -5.09
N PRO A 52 -13.03 2.64 -4.75
CA PRO A 52 -14.49 2.88 -4.78
C PRO A 52 -14.93 4.11 -3.98
N ALA A 53 -14.31 4.34 -2.82
CA ALA A 53 -14.57 5.53 -1.99
C ALA A 53 -13.77 6.81 -2.36
N GLY A 54 -13.09 6.89 -3.52
CA GLY A 54 -12.35 8.09 -3.95
C GLY A 54 -10.95 7.85 -4.54
N ARG A 55 -9.96 8.61 -4.08
CA ARG A 55 -8.56 8.52 -4.55
C ARG A 55 -7.57 8.68 -3.40
N ILE A 56 -6.42 8.02 -3.51
CA ILE A 56 -5.29 8.15 -2.57
C ILE A 56 -4.06 8.62 -3.35
N GLY A 57 -3.40 9.68 -2.88
CA GLY A 57 -2.14 10.16 -3.45
C GLY A 57 -0.94 9.47 -2.82
N ILE A 58 -0.09 8.87 -3.66
CA ILE A 58 1.17 8.24 -3.26
C ILE A 58 2.32 9.12 -3.76
N SER A 59 3.10 9.68 -2.85
CA SER A 59 4.34 10.36 -3.21
C SER A 59 5.41 9.32 -3.51
N ILE A 60 6.00 9.37 -4.69
CA ILE A 60 7.07 8.45 -5.12
C ILE A 60 8.25 9.24 -5.63
N GLU A 61 9.44 8.78 -5.28
CA GLU A 61 10.73 9.24 -5.79
C GLU A 61 11.53 8.03 -6.28
N LEU A 62 12.02 8.10 -7.51
CA LEU A 62 12.84 7.07 -8.14
C LEU A 62 14.32 7.41 -8.02
N CYS A 63 15.15 6.37 -7.93
CA CYS A 63 16.59 6.45 -8.09
C CYS A 63 17.05 5.49 -9.19
N SER A 64 18.28 5.66 -9.66
CA SER A 64 18.95 4.68 -10.50
C SER A 64 20.09 4.06 -9.69
N ARG A 65 20.09 2.73 -9.57
CA ARG A 65 21.17 1.98 -8.91
C ARG A 65 21.73 0.96 -9.89
N GLY A 66 22.97 1.15 -10.31
CA GLY A 66 23.63 0.27 -11.29
C GLY A 66 22.91 0.26 -12.65
N GLY A 67 22.39 1.42 -13.09
CA GLY A 67 21.65 1.55 -14.34
C GLY A 67 20.20 1.03 -14.30
N ARG A 68 19.74 0.48 -13.16
CA ARG A 68 18.37 0.01 -12.98
C ARG A 68 17.55 1.02 -12.17
N PRO A 69 16.37 1.44 -12.65
CA PRO A 69 15.48 2.29 -11.88
C PRO A 69 14.89 1.52 -10.69
N GLY A 70 14.80 2.19 -9.56
CA GLY A 70 14.21 1.67 -8.32
C GLY A 70 13.50 2.76 -7.55
N VAL A 71 12.68 2.36 -6.58
CA VAL A 71 11.99 3.31 -5.69
C VAL A 71 12.93 3.71 -4.56
N ALA A 72 13.31 4.98 -4.51
CA ALA A 72 14.08 5.55 -3.41
C ALA A 72 13.18 5.85 -2.20
N ARG A 73 11.99 6.39 -2.48
CA ARG A 73 11.02 6.76 -1.45
C ARG A 73 9.60 6.55 -1.95
N ALA A 74 8.75 6.03 -1.06
CA ALA A 74 7.31 6.01 -1.26
C ALA A 74 6.62 6.39 0.05
N GLY A 75 5.60 7.25 -0.04
CA GLY A 75 4.90 7.75 1.14
C GLY A 75 3.46 8.11 0.83
N VAL A 76 2.64 8.09 1.88
CA VAL A 76 1.23 8.49 1.84
C VAL A 76 0.91 9.33 3.06
N VAL A 77 0.05 10.32 2.90
CA VAL A 77 -0.50 11.08 4.02
C VAL A 77 -1.72 10.34 4.55
N ARG A 78 -1.71 10.01 5.85
CA ARG A 78 -2.82 9.36 6.55
C ARG A 78 -3.06 10.05 7.89
N THR A 79 -4.28 9.89 8.41
CA THR A 79 -4.67 10.40 9.72
C THR A 79 -4.63 9.28 10.75
N ALA A 80 -4.33 9.63 12.00
CA ALA A 80 -4.39 8.73 13.14
C ALA A 80 -5.04 9.45 14.32
N ARG A 81 -5.86 8.73 15.10
CA ARG A 81 -6.49 9.23 16.33
C ARG A 81 -6.44 8.14 17.40
N LYS A 82 -6.04 8.50 18.61
CA LYS A 82 -6.10 7.58 19.76
C LYS A 82 -7.56 7.30 20.12
N ILE A 83 -7.94 6.03 20.16
CA ILE A 83 -9.31 5.61 20.49
C ILE A 83 -9.44 5.26 21.97
N MET A 84 -8.49 4.50 22.52
CA MET A 84 -8.51 4.04 23.91
C MET A 84 -7.11 3.99 24.51
N GLN A 85 -7.02 4.18 25.82
CA GLN A 85 -5.86 3.88 26.66
C GLN A 85 -6.34 3.20 27.94
N GLY A 86 -5.75 2.06 28.30
CA GLY A 86 -6.14 1.32 29.49
C GLY A 86 -5.57 -0.10 29.47
N THR A 87 -6.10 -0.96 30.33
CA THR A 87 -5.68 -2.35 30.47
C THR A 87 -6.65 -3.27 29.74
N VAL A 88 -6.12 -4.24 28.98
CA VAL A 88 -6.92 -5.30 28.33
C VAL A 88 -6.98 -6.50 29.26
N CYS A 89 -8.17 -6.88 29.72
CA CYS A 89 -8.38 -8.08 30.53
C CYS A 89 -8.71 -9.27 29.62
N VAL A 90 -7.99 -10.39 29.77
CA VAL A 90 -8.24 -11.65 29.06
C VAL A 90 -8.59 -12.77 30.05
N PRO A 91 -9.43 -13.77 29.68
CA PRO A 91 -9.76 -14.89 30.57
C PRO A 91 -8.54 -15.75 30.93
N ALA A 92 -8.50 -16.28 32.15
CA ALA A 92 -7.39 -17.11 32.65
C ALA A 92 -7.17 -18.41 31.84
N ALA A 93 -8.23 -18.94 31.23
CA ALA A 93 -8.16 -20.14 30.39
C ALA A 93 -7.81 -19.83 28.92
N CYS A 94 -7.59 -18.57 28.55
CA CYS A 94 -7.13 -18.23 27.21
C CYS A 94 -5.68 -18.75 27.07
N PRO A 95 -5.40 -19.72 26.19
CA PRO A 95 -4.06 -20.23 26.04
C PRO A 95 -3.14 -19.07 25.64
N ALA A 96 -2.13 -18.78 26.47
CA ALA A 96 -1.15 -17.76 26.13
C ALA A 96 -0.54 -18.11 24.77
N SER A 97 -0.58 -17.17 23.83
CA SER A 97 0.21 -17.30 22.60
C SER A 97 1.66 -17.51 23.02
N ARG A 98 2.35 -18.50 22.44
CA ARG A 98 3.78 -18.70 22.68
C ARG A 98 4.50 -17.42 22.29
N SER A 99 4.82 -16.57 23.26
CA SER A 99 5.68 -15.42 23.04
C SER A 99 7.09 -15.96 22.82
N GLY A 100 7.53 -15.96 21.56
CA GLY A 100 8.92 -16.22 21.23
C GLY A 100 9.80 -15.15 21.89
N SER A 101 10.57 -15.55 22.88
CA SER A 101 11.65 -14.74 23.46
C SER A 101 12.78 -14.62 22.43
N GLY A 102 12.68 -13.64 21.54
CA GLY A 102 13.78 -13.23 20.65
C GLY A 102 14.63 -12.16 21.34
N GLY A 103 15.56 -12.59 22.19
CA GLY A 103 16.59 -11.70 22.74
C GLY A 103 17.74 -11.50 21.75
N ARG A 104 18.07 -10.24 21.46
CA ARG A 104 19.37 -9.56 21.65
C ARG A 104 19.32 -8.19 20.99
#